data_AF-F6FUX0-F1
#
_entry.id   AF-F6FUX0-F1
#
_cell.length_a   1.000
_cell.length_b   1.000
_cell.length_c   1.000
_cell.angle_alpha   90.00
_cell.angle_beta   90.00
_cell.angle_gamma   90.00
#
_symmetry.space_group_name_H-M   'P 1'
#
loop_
_entity.id
_entity.type
_entity.pdbx_description
1 polymer ?
#
loop_
_entity_poly.entity_id
_entity_poly.type
_entity_poly.pdbx_seq_one_letter_code
_entity_poly.pdbx_strand_id
1 'polypeptide(L)'
;MTVLDDDRPQRRWDPGVRYRPSVLAGLPKRDAASTAPDHLPDHLPDHLFRGPARRTAVFDRSVWRTRDASPARRGAGDALAGALERYRAGALDTSGLVRAVGRALAS
;
A
#
# COMPACT_ATOMS: atom_id res chain seq x y z
N MET A 1 10.71 -49.05 -13.00
CA MET A 1 9.68 -48.19 -13.62
C MET A 1 8.50 -48.15 -12.65
N THR A 2 8.47 -47.23 -11.70
CA THR A 2 7.62 -46.04 -11.81
C THR A 2 8.06 -44.99 -10.78
N VAL A 3 8.52 -43.83 -11.26
CA VAL A 3 8.60 -42.60 -10.47
C VAL A 3 7.16 -42.09 -10.40
N LEU A 4 6.52 -42.20 -9.24
CA LEU A 4 5.24 -41.53 -9.03
C LEU A 4 5.54 -40.04 -8.86
N ASP A 5 5.26 -39.31 -9.93
CA ASP A 5 4.88 -37.91 -9.97
C ASP A 5 4.02 -37.55 -8.74
N ASP A 6 4.65 -37.03 -7.69
CA ASP A 6 3.97 -36.32 -6.59
C ASP A 6 4.20 -34.81 -6.74
N ASP A 7 4.16 -34.31 -7.97
CA ASP A 7 4.34 -32.90 -8.32
C ASP A 7 2.99 -32.18 -8.36
N ARG A 8 2.23 -32.27 -7.26
CA ARG A 8 1.01 -31.46 -7.11
C ARG A 8 1.41 -30.01 -6.80
N PRO A 9 1.07 -29.02 -7.64
CA PRO A 9 1.48 -27.62 -7.43
C PRO A 9 0.95 -27.02 -6.11
N GLN A 10 -0.11 -27.60 -5.55
CA GLN A 10 -0.67 -27.24 -4.26
C GLN A 10 0.27 -27.53 -3.09
N ARG A 11 1.14 -28.55 -3.19
CA ARG A 11 2.13 -28.90 -2.17
C ARG A 11 3.36 -27.97 -2.24
N ARG A 12 3.67 -27.47 -3.44
CA ARG A 12 4.73 -26.46 -3.67
C ARG A 12 4.38 -25.13 -3.00
N TRP A 13 3.09 -24.81 -2.92
CA TRP A 13 2.56 -23.59 -2.34
C TRP A 13 1.73 -23.87 -1.08
N ASP A 14 2.37 -24.44 -0.06
CA ASP A 14 1.81 -24.43 1.30
C ASP A 14 2.29 -23.16 2.03
N PRO A 15 1.44 -22.12 2.17
CA PRO A 15 1.81 -20.91 2.89
C PRO A 15 2.01 -21.17 4.38
N GLY A 16 1.27 -22.13 4.97
CA GLY A 16 1.33 -22.43 6.40
C GLY A 16 2.69 -23.01 6.83
N VAL A 17 3.34 -23.77 5.94
CA VAL A 17 4.69 -24.32 6.17
C VAL A 17 5.79 -23.27 6.00
N ARG A 18 5.57 -22.26 5.14
CA ARG A 18 6.56 -21.21 4.85
C ARG A 18 6.61 -20.12 5.92
N TYR A 19 5.49 -19.84 6.59
CA TYR A 19 5.47 -18.90 7.70
C TYR A 19 5.89 -19.60 8.99
N ARG A 20 7.20 -19.81 9.15
CA ARG A 20 7.79 -20.00 10.49
C ARG A 20 7.42 -18.77 11.34
N PRO A 21 6.99 -18.93 12.59
CA PRO A 21 6.73 -17.80 13.47
C PRO A 21 8.00 -16.95 13.55
N SER A 22 7.90 -15.69 13.15
CA SER A 22 9.06 -14.80 13.10
C SER A 22 9.63 -14.64 14.50
N VAL A 23 10.96 -14.73 14.65
CA VAL A 23 11.66 -14.47 15.92
C VAL A 23 11.33 -13.07 16.47
N LEU A 24 10.99 -12.13 15.59
CA LEU A 24 10.52 -10.78 15.92
C LEU A 24 9.15 -10.73 16.61
N ALA A 25 8.31 -11.76 16.49
CA ALA A 25 6.99 -11.79 17.10
C ALA A 25 7.03 -11.98 18.62
N GLY A 26 8.12 -12.54 19.15
CA GLY A 26 8.34 -12.72 20.60
C GLY A 26 9.14 -11.60 21.25
N LEU A 27 9.66 -10.64 20.48
CA LEU A 27 10.42 -9.52 21.02
C LEU A 27 9.45 -8.44 21.52
N PRO A 28 9.60 -7.94 22.77
CA PRO A 28 8.80 -6.84 23.24
C PRO A 28 9.00 -5.65 22.30
N LYS A 29 7.88 -5.08 21.82
CA LYS A 29 7.87 -3.90 20.97
C LYS A 29 8.56 -2.78 21.74
N ARG A 30 9.82 -2.49 21.40
CA ARG A 30 10.58 -1.41 22.02
C ARG A 30 9.83 -0.12 21.71
N ASP A 31 9.25 0.48 22.75
CA ASP A 31 8.49 1.71 22.60
C ASP A 31 9.36 2.74 21.87
N ALA A 32 8.82 3.25 20.77
CA ALA A 32 9.46 4.26 19.93
C ALA A 32 9.37 5.65 20.58
N ALA A 33 9.71 5.72 21.86
CA ALA A 33 9.91 6.94 22.64
C ALA A 33 11.32 6.89 23.25
N SER A 34 12.32 6.59 22.42
CA SER A 34 13.69 6.94 22.76
C SER A 34 13.92 8.33 22.22
N THR A 35 13.78 9.33 23.09
CA THR A 35 14.50 10.59 22.96
C THR A 35 15.92 10.25 22.52
N ALA A 36 16.31 10.76 21.35
CA ALA A 36 17.65 10.54 20.82
C ALA A 36 18.66 11.05 21.86
N PRO A 37 19.72 10.30 22.20
CA PRO A 37 20.84 10.90 22.89
C PRO A 37 21.47 11.95 21.96
N ASP A 38 21.57 13.19 22.45
CA ASP A 38 22.11 14.38 21.76
C ASP A 38 23.59 14.24 21.34
N HIS A 39 24.23 13.13 21.72
CA HIS A 39 25.57 12.75 21.29
C HIS A 39 25.58 11.27 20.92
N LEU A 40 25.36 10.96 19.63
CA LEU A 40 25.94 9.75 19.08
C LEU A 40 27.44 9.99 18.91
N PRO A 41 28.32 9.03 19.26
CA PRO A 41 29.71 9.11 18.86
C PRO A 41 29.76 9.21 17.33
N ASP A 42 30.47 10.22 16.85
CA ASP A 42 30.87 10.34 15.46
C ASP A 42 31.60 9.05 15.09
N HIS A 43 30.88 8.13 14.43
CA HIS A 43 31.37 6.94 13.74
C HIS A 43 32.47 6.10 14.44
N LEU A 44 32.12 4.88 14.86
CA LEU A 44 33.15 3.89 15.20
C LEU A 44 33.98 3.55 13.93
N PRO A 45 35.32 3.55 14.00
CA PRO A 45 36.16 3.15 12.87
C PRO A 45 35.81 1.72 12.43
N ASP A 46 35.90 1.47 11.12
CA ASP A 46 35.51 0.21 10.45
C ASP A 46 34.02 -0.14 10.39
N HIS A 47 33.13 0.75 10.85
CA HIS A 47 31.69 0.57 10.70
C HIS A 47 31.10 1.53 9.65
N LEU A 48 30.43 0.96 8.65
CA LEU A 48 29.62 1.73 7.70
C LEU A 48 28.48 2.42 8.44
N PHE A 49 28.64 3.73 8.69
CA PHE A 49 27.56 4.57 9.20
C PHE A 49 26.45 4.67 8.14
N ARG A 50 25.37 3.92 8.35
CA ARG A 50 24.12 4.14 7.62
C ARG A 50 23.33 5.13 8.46
N GLY A 51 23.23 6.37 7.97
CA GLY A 51 22.45 7.43 8.60
C GLY A 51 21.02 7.00 8.92
N PRO A 52 20.23 7.85 9.61
CA PRO A 52 18.92 7.48 10.13
C PRO A 52 18.06 6.85 9.02
N ALA A 53 17.51 5.66 9.31
CA ALA A 53 16.72 4.91 8.36
C ALA A 53 15.48 5.72 7.95
N ARG A 54 15.56 6.39 6.80
CA ARG A 54 14.43 7.11 6.22
C ARG A 54 13.41 6.10 5.69
N ARG A 55 12.31 5.93 6.41
CA ARG A 55 11.18 5.09 5.98
C ARG A 55 10.19 5.97 5.22
N THR A 56 10.04 5.74 3.92
CA THR A 56 8.91 6.27 3.14
C THR A 56 7.75 5.28 3.27
N ALA A 57 6.58 5.75 3.69
CA ALA A 57 5.37 4.92 3.69
C ALA A 57 5.18 4.33 2.28
N VAL A 58 4.70 3.09 2.19
CA VAL A 58 4.60 2.40 0.89
C VAL A 58 3.81 3.25 -0.11
N PHE A 59 2.70 3.85 0.32
CA PHE A 59 1.84 4.69 -0.51
C PHE A 59 2.40 6.08 -0.83
N ASP A 60 3.47 6.52 -0.14
CA ASP A 60 4.16 7.77 -0.45
C ASP A 60 5.17 7.64 -1.59
N ARG A 61 5.48 6.43 -2.03
CA ARG A 61 6.41 6.21 -3.14
C ARG A 61 5.83 6.75 -4.45
N SER A 62 6.70 7.27 -5.30
CA SER A 62 6.35 7.85 -6.61
C SER A 62 5.61 6.89 -7.55
N VAL A 63 5.81 5.58 -7.40
CA VAL A 63 5.08 4.54 -8.16
C VAL A 63 3.60 4.45 -7.79
N TRP A 64 3.25 4.82 -6.56
CA TRP A 64 1.87 4.82 -6.04
C TRP A 64 1.24 6.21 -6.10
N ARG A 65 2.07 7.26 -6.07
CA ARG A 65 1.63 8.63 -6.31
C ARG A 65 1.20 8.74 -7.77
N THR A 66 -0.07 9.08 -7.99
CA THR A 66 -0.48 9.53 -9.33
C THR A 66 0.29 10.83 -9.60
N ARG A 67 1.21 10.79 -10.56
CA ARG A 67 2.01 11.92 -11.01
C ARG A 67 1.04 12.99 -11.50
N ASP A 68 0.83 14.00 -10.67
CA ASP A 68 -0.07 15.14 -10.87
C ASP A 68 -1.52 14.74 -11.17
N ALA A 69 -2.38 14.80 -10.15
CA ALA A 69 -3.81 14.90 -10.38
C ALA A 69 -4.07 16.21 -11.16
N SER A 70 -4.08 16.10 -12.49
CA SER A 70 -4.45 17.18 -13.40
C SER A 70 -5.73 17.84 -12.89
N PRO A 71 -5.89 19.18 -13.01
CA PRO A 71 -7.14 19.85 -12.69
C PRO A 71 -8.36 19.16 -13.31
N ALA A 72 -8.21 18.59 -14.52
CA ALA A 72 -9.23 17.77 -15.17
C ALA A 72 -9.62 16.53 -14.36
N ARG A 73 -8.63 15.80 -13.81
CA ARG A 73 -8.86 14.60 -12.99
C ARG A 73 -9.50 14.92 -11.64
N ARG A 74 -9.19 16.09 -11.07
CA ARG A 74 -9.87 16.62 -9.88
C ARG A 74 -11.33 16.96 -10.19
N GLY A 75 -11.58 17.69 -11.28
CA GLY A 75 -12.94 18.00 -11.74
C GLY A 75 -13.79 16.75 -12.04
N ALA A 76 -13.19 15.70 -12.63
CA ALA A 76 -13.86 14.42 -12.83
C ALA A 76 -14.23 13.73 -11.51
N GLY A 77 -13.35 13.80 -10.50
CA GLY A 77 -13.62 13.30 -9.15
C GLY A 77 -14.78 14.03 -8.46
N ASP A 78 -14.80 15.36 -8.52
CA ASP A 78 -15.87 16.18 -7.95
C ASP A 78 -17.21 15.93 -8.64
N ALA A 79 -17.20 15.79 -9.97
CA ALA A 79 -18.38 15.42 -10.75
C ALA A 79 -18.93 14.04 -10.37
N LEU A 80 -18.05 13.07 -10.11
CA LEU A 80 -18.43 11.73 -9.65
C LEU A 80 -19.04 11.77 -8.25
N ALA A 81 -18.43 12.51 -7.33
CA ALA A 81 -18.93 12.69 -5.97
C ALA A 81 -20.34 13.32 -5.98
N GLY A 82 -20.56 14.36 -6.79
CA GLY A 82 -21.87 14.97 -6.96
C GLY A 82 -22.91 14.06 -7.65
N ALA A 83 -22.49 13.14 -8.52
CA ALA A 83 -23.39 12.14 -9.10
C ALA A 83 -23.81 11.08 -8.07
N LEU A 84 -22.87 10.61 -7.24
CA LEU A 84 -23.14 9.67 -6.15
C LEU A 84 -24.10 10.26 -5.11
N GLU A 85 -23.92 11.54 -4.76
CA GLU A 85 -24.80 12.19 -3.78
C GLU A 85 -26.23 12.30 -4.30
N ARG A 86 -26.42 12.66 -5.57
CA ARG A 86 -27.74 12.68 -6.22
C ARG A 86 -28.36 11.29 -6.32
N TYR A 87 -27.56 10.26 -6.59
CA TYR A 87 -28.04 8.87 -6.60
C TYR A 87 -28.51 8.44 -5.21
N ARG A 88 -27.73 8.72 -4.14
CA ARG A 88 -28.13 8.42 -2.75
C ARG A 88 -29.40 9.17 -2.34
N ALA A 89 -29.56 10.41 -2.81
CA ALA A 89 -30.76 11.20 -2.58
C ALA A 89 -31.97 10.75 -3.43
N GLY A 90 -31.82 9.75 -4.30
CA GLY A 90 -32.88 9.28 -5.20
C GLY A 90 -33.19 10.23 -6.37
N ALA A 91 -32.40 11.31 -6.53
CA ALA A 91 -32.52 12.26 -7.63
C ALA A 91 -31.87 11.75 -8.93
N LEU A 92 -31.12 10.66 -8.86
CA LEU A 92 -30.53 9.97 -9.99
C LEU A 92 -30.91 8.49 -9.93
N ASP A 93 -31.34 7.92 -11.05
CA ASP A 93 -31.47 6.48 -11.20
C ASP A 93 -30.09 5.83 -11.46
N THR A 94 -30.03 4.50 -11.35
CA THR A 94 -28.79 3.74 -11.58
C THR A 94 -28.23 3.96 -12.98
N SER A 95 -29.10 4.05 -13.99
CA SER A 95 -28.71 4.33 -15.39
C SER A 95 -28.08 5.72 -15.55
N GLY A 96 -28.64 6.73 -14.88
CA GLY A 96 -28.09 8.08 -14.82
C GLY A 96 -26.73 8.12 -14.13
N LEU A 97 -26.53 7.31 -13.09
CA LEU A 97 -25.24 7.19 -12.41
C LEU A 97 -24.19 6.60 -13.36
N VAL A 98 -24.52 5.51 -14.05
CA VAL A 98 -23.61 4.87 -15.02
C VAL A 98 -23.23 5.84 -16.15
N ARG A 99 -24.18 6.62 -16.68
CA ARG A 99 -23.86 7.67 -17.66
C ARG A 99 -22.95 8.75 -17.09
N ALA A 100 -23.15 9.17 -15.84
CA ALA A 100 -22.29 10.18 -15.20
C ALA A 100 -20.84 9.67 -15.05
N VAL A 101 -20.68 8.42 -14.65
CA VAL A 101 -19.37 7.74 -14.59
C VAL A 101 -18.72 7.68 -15.96
N GLY A 102 -19.47 7.27 -16.99
CA GLY A 102 -18.96 7.22 -18.37
C GLY A 102 -18.45 8.58 -18.86
N ARG A 103 -19.18 9.67 -18.57
CA ARG A 103 -18.74 11.02 -18.95
C ARG A 103 -17.49 11.48 -18.20
N ALA A 104 -17.36 11.16 -16.92
CA ALA A 104 -16.20 11.53 -16.10
C ALA A 104 -14.92 10.75 -16.48
N LEU A 105 -15.06 9.56 -17.06
CA LEU A 105 -13.92 8.76 -17.54
C LEU A 105 -13.50 9.09 -18.97
N ALA A 106 -14.40 9.71 -19.75
CA ALA A 106 -14.13 10.13 -21.12
C ALA A 106 -13.47 11.51 -21.23
N SER A 107 -13.30 12.22 -20.10
CA SER A 107 -12.74 13.58 -19.99
C SER A 107 -11.29 13.62 -19.54
#